data_AF-A0A453MS05-F1
#
_entry.id   AF-A0A453MS05-F1
#
_cell.length_a   1.000
_cell.length_b   1.000
_cell.length_c   1.000
_cell.angle_alpha   90.00
_cell.angle_beta   90.00
_cell.angle_gamma   90.00
#
_symmetry.space_group_name_H-M   'P 1'
#
loop_
_entity.id
_entity.type
_entity.pdbx_description
1 polymer ?
#
loop_
_entity_poly.entity_id
_entity_poly.type
_entity_poly.pdbx_seq_one_letter_code
_entity_poly.pdbx_strand_id
1 'polypeptide(L)'
;MQRKIAEQLNLPNWVMEMFDKQDELDDINGLDEGSRTEIAQVVREIYQTTQNRRFLVILHNGGNEEIDIFNFGLSLYGYANSKMLWTFRGRFRLD
;
A
#
# COMPACT_ATOMS: atom_id res chain seq x y z
N MET A 1 -4.58 -3.74 -1.82
CA MET A 1 -3.85 -3.01 -0.75
C MET A 1 -3.47 -1.59 -1.13
N GLN A 2 -2.86 -1.38 -2.31
CA GLN A 2 -2.39 -0.08 -2.79
C GLN A 2 -3.44 1.05 -2.74
N ARG A 3 -4.69 0.78 -3.19
CA ARG A 3 -5.81 1.75 -3.13
C ARG A 3 -6.05 2.28 -1.71
N LYS A 4 -6.04 1.38 -0.71
CA LYS A 4 -6.23 1.75 0.71
C LYS A 4 -5.13 2.68 1.22
N ILE A 5 -3.88 2.45 0.81
CA ILE A 5 -2.76 3.32 1.18
C ILE A 5 -2.96 4.71 0.56
N ALA A 6 -3.33 4.78 -0.72
CA ALA A 6 -3.57 6.04 -1.41
C ALA A 6 -4.71 6.85 -0.77
N GLU A 7 -5.79 6.19 -0.35
CA GLU A 7 -6.88 6.82 0.42
C GLU A 7 -6.39 7.38 1.75
N GLN A 8 -5.62 6.61 2.53
CA GLN A 8 -5.10 7.05 3.84
C GLN A 8 -4.12 8.22 3.73
N LEU A 9 -3.37 8.29 2.63
CA LEU A 9 -2.47 9.40 2.32
C LEU A 9 -3.20 10.61 1.72
N ASN A 10 -4.52 10.51 1.48
CA ASN A 10 -5.32 11.51 0.78
C ASN A 10 -4.67 11.92 -0.55
N LEU A 11 -4.25 10.94 -1.36
CA LEU A 11 -3.70 11.22 -2.67
C LEU A 11 -4.75 11.89 -3.58
N PRO A 12 -4.32 12.71 -4.56
CA PRO A 12 -5.24 13.46 -5.40
C PRO A 12 -6.24 12.57 -6.16
N ASN A 13 -7.40 13.13 -6.52
CA ASN A 13 -8.47 12.39 -7.21
C ASN A 13 -8.01 11.67 -8.49
N TRP A 14 -7.07 12.26 -9.25
CA TRP A 14 -6.55 11.61 -10.45
C TRP A 14 -5.89 10.25 -10.16
N VAL A 15 -5.35 10.05 -8.95
CA VAL A 15 -4.83 8.75 -8.50
C VAL A 15 -5.96 7.75 -8.27
N MET A 16 -7.13 8.19 -7.77
CA MET A 16 -8.30 7.32 -7.62
C MET A 16 -8.85 6.91 -8.98
N GLU A 17 -8.91 7.85 -9.93
CA GLU A 17 -9.34 7.58 -11.31
C GLU A 17 -8.45 6.53 -12.00
N MET A 18 -7.15 6.48 -11.68
CA MET A 18 -6.25 5.46 -12.20
C MET A 18 -6.60 4.05 -11.70
N PHE A 19 -6.98 3.93 -10.43
CA PHE A 19 -7.45 2.64 -9.92
C PHE A 19 -8.75 2.23 -10.59
N ASP A 20 -9.71 3.16 -10.73
CA ASP A 20 -11.01 2.86 -11.35
C ASP A 20 -10.84 2.38 -12.80
N LYS A 21 -9.93 3.01 -13.55
CA LYS A 21 -9.57 2.59 -14.91
C LYS A 21 -8.89 1.22 -14.94
N GLN A 22 -7.98 0.94 -14.00
CA GLN A 22 -7.29 -0.35 -13.95
C GLN A 22 -8.24 -1.47 -13.56
N ASP A 23 -9.13 -1.25 -12.59
CA ASP A 23 -10.14 -2.23 -12.18
C ASP A 23 -11.07 -2.58 -13.35
N GLU A 24 -11.51 -1.60 -14.15
CA GLU A 24 -12.29 -1.85 -15.36
C GLU A 24 -11.54 -2.73 -16.37
N LEU A 25 -10.24 -2.45 -16.59
CA LEU A 25 -9.42 -3.24 -17.51
C LEU A 25 -9.19 -4.67 -16.98
N ASP A 26 -8.95 -4.83 -15.70
CA ASP A 26 -8.73 -6.14 -15.08
C ASP A 26 -10.01 -6.99 -15.10
N ASP A 27 -11.17 -6.37 -14.89
CA ASP A 27 -12.49 -7.01 -15.02
C ASP A 27 -12.74 -7.49 -16.46
N ILE A 28 -12.42 -6.65 -17.46
CA ILE A 28 -12.51 -7.02 -18.89
C ILE A 28 -11.59 -8.22 -19.20
N ASN A 29 -10.41 -8.26 -18.59
CA ASN A 29 -9.44 -9.34 -18.76
C ASN A 29 -9.75 -10.58 -17.91
N GLY A 30 -10.78 -10.52 -17.05
CA GLY A 30 -11.18 -11.63 -16.18
C GLY A 30 -10.16 -11.96 -15.09
N LEU A 31 -9.39 -10.98 -14.63
CA LEU A 31 -8.40 -11.16 -13.58
C LEU A 31 -9.05 -11.22 -12.20
N ASP A 32 -8.73 -12.29 -11.46
CA ASP A 32 -9.06 -12.38 -10.03
C ASP A 32 -8.33 -11.28 -9.24
N GLU A 33 -8.97 -10.77 -8.18
CA GLU A 33 -8.43 -9.69 -7.35
C GLU A 33 -7.03 -10.00 -6.79
N GLY A 34 -6.76 -11.27 -6.43
CA GLY A 34 -5.47 -11.70 -5.92
C GLY A 34 -4.36 -11.77 -6.99
N SER A 35 -4.73 -11.68 -8.26
CA SER A 35 -3.80 -11.68 -9.41
C SER A 35 -3.53 -10.28 -9.96
N ARG A 36 -4.25 -9.26 -9.48
CA ARG A 36 -4.07 -7.86 -9.89
C ARG A 36 -2.77 -7.31 -9.32
N THR A 37 -2.00 -6.63 -10.16
CA THR A 37 -0.69 -6.07 -9.80
C THR A 37 -0.80 -4.59 -9.41
N GLU A 38 0.23 -4.10 -8.74
CA GLU A 38 0.32 -2.69 -8.36
C GLU A 38 0.49 -1.77 -9.57
N ILE A 39 -0.19 -0.62 -9.54
CA ILE A 39 -0.07 0.40 -10.58
C ILE A 39 1.21 1.20 -10.34
N ALA A 40 2.19 1.06 -11.24
CA ALA A 40 3.52 1.66 -11.08
C ALA A 40 3.52 3.18 -10.87
N GLN A 41 2.61 3.91 -11.55
CA GLN A 41 2.47 5.34 -11.34
C GLN A 41 1.98 5.66 -9.92
N VAL A 42 1.08 4.86 -9.36
CA VAL A 42 0.59 5.05 -7.99
C VAL A 42 1.66 4.70 -6.96
N VAL A 43 2.49 3.67 -7.21
CA VAL A 43 3.70 3.38 -6.40
C VAL A 43 4.58 4.63 -6.30
N ARG A 44 4.82 5.29 -7.43
CA ARG A 44 5.62 6.52 -7.48
C ARG A 44 4.97 7.65 -6.67
N GLU A 45 3.66 7.86 -6.77
CA GLU A 45 2.96 8.91 -6.02
C GLU A 45 2.98 8.66 -4.51
N ILE A 46 2.80 7.40 -4.08
CA ILE A 46 2.92 7.02 -2.66
C ILE A 46 4.34 7.31 -2.16
N TYR A 47 5.36 6.89 -2.93
CA TYR A 47 6.76 7.20 -2.60
C TYR A 47 7.00 8.71 -2.51
N GLN A 48 6.52 9.48 -3.48
CA GLN A 48 6.72 10.93 -3.50
C GLN A 48 5.98 11.66 -2.37
N THR A 49 4.85 11.13 -1.93
CA THR A 49 4.07 11.70 -0.84
C THR A 49 4.67 11.39 0.53
N THR A 50 5.35 10.25 0.65
CA THR A 50 5.93 9.77 1.92
C THR A 50 7.42 10.05 2.05
N GLN A 51 8.15 10.29 0.96
CA GLN A 51 9.57 10.63 0.98
C GLN A 51 9.81 11.88 1.86
N ASN A 52 10.88 11.84 2.66
CA ASN A 52 11.26 12.89 3.60
C ASN A 52 10.20 13.24 4.66
N ARG A 53 9.13 12.43 4.80
CA ARG A 53 8.15 12.55 5.87
C ARG A 53 8.29 11.40 6.85
N ARG A 54 7.99 11.70 8.12
CA ARG A 54 7.90 10.68 9.16
C ARG A 54 6.48 10.12 9.19
N PHE A 55 6.35 8.80 9.10
CA PHE A 55 5.06 8.11 9.17
C PHE A 55 5.17 6.81 9.97
N LEU A 56 4.01 6.29 10.37
CA LEU A 56 3.88 5.00 11.03
C LEU A 56 3.02 4.11 10.14
N VAL A 57 3.55 2.96 9.75
CA VAL A 57 2.77 1.92 9.08
C VAL A 57 2.24 0.97 10.13
N ILE A 58 0.92 0.76 10.18
CA ILE A 58 0.28 -0.24 11.03
C ILE A 58 -0.32 -1.29 10.11
N LEU A 59 0.35 -2.44 10.01
CA LEU A 59 -0.07 -3.55 9.16
C LEU A 59 -0.62 -4.70 9.99
N HIS A 60 -1.90 -4.98 9.81
CA HIS A 60 -2.52 -6.17 10.36
C HIS A 60 -2.51 -7.29 9.32
N ASN A 61 -1.50 -8.17 9.39
CA ASN A 61 -1.40 -9.33 8.52
C ASN A 61 -1.99 -10.57 9.21
N GLY A 62 -3.07 -11.10 8.64
CA GLY A 62 -3.70 -12.35 9.09
C GLY A 62 -2.92 -13.60 8.66
N GLY A 63 -2.02 -13.47 7.69
CA GLY A 63 -1.19 -14.55 7.16
C GLY A 63 0.16 -14.70 7.87
N ASN A 64 0.98 -15.58 7.29
CA ASN A 64 2.38 -15.79 7.67
C ASN A 64 3.36 -15.18 6.67
N GLU A 65 2.88 -14.81 5.49
CA GLU A 65 3.74 -14.34 4.41
C GLU A 65 4.13 -12.89 4.65
N GLU A 66 5.39 -12.60 4.36
CA GLU A 66 5.90 -11.25 4.37
C GLU A 66 5.32 -10.51 3.15
N ILE A 67 4.78 -9.32 3.41
CA ILE A 67 4.33 -8.39 2.38
C ILE A 67 5.44 -7.37 2.15
N ASP A 68 5.98 -7.34 0.94
CA ASP A 68 6.95 -6.31 0.58
C ASP A 68 6.26 -4.96 0.39
N ILE A 69 6.35 -4.11 1.41
CA ILE A 69 5.74 -2.78 1.41
C ILE A 69 6.39 -1.83 0.40
N PHE A 70 7.61 -2.15 -0.08
CA PHE A 70 8.28 -1.37 -1.11
C PHE A 70 7.52 -1.43 -2.43
N ASN A 71 6.83 -2.54 -2.71
CA ASN A 71 5.96 -2.68 -3.89
C ASN A 71 4.81 -1.66 -3.89
N PHE A 72 4.44 -1.11 -2.72
CA PHE A 72 3.44 -0.05 -2.61
C PHE A 72 4.04 1.35 -2.55
N GLY A 73 5.37 1.50 -2.67
CA GLY A 73 6.06 2.80 -2.62
C GLY A 73 6.38 3.27 -1.21
N LEU A 74 6.17 2.44 -0.18
CA LEU A 74 6.53 2.76 1.19
C LEU A 74 8.00 2.42 1.44
N SER A 75 8.81 3.44 1.68
CA SER A 75 10.24 3.29 1.94
C SER A 75 10.52 3.36 3.45
N LEU A 76 10.90 2.22 4.05
CA LEU A 76 11.33 2.11 5.45
C LEU A 76 12.80 1.64 5.52
N TYR A 77 13.74 2.50 5.12
CA TYR A 77 15.17 2.19 5.23
C TYR A 77 15.70 2.39 6.66
N GLY A 78 16.86 1.79 6.98
CA GLY A 78 17.44 1.77 8.34
C GLY A 78 17.72 3.13 8.99
N TYR A 79 17.78 4.22 8.21
CA TYR A 79 17.88 5.61 8.71
C TYR A 79 16.57 6.40 8.57
N ALA A 80 15.50 5.77 8.07
CA ALA A 80 14.19 6.40 7.97
C ALA A 80 13.62 6.62 9.38
N ASN A 81 13.13 7.84 9.64
CA ASN A 81 12.45 8.17 10.89
C ASN A 81 11.08 7.49 11.05
N SER A 82 10.62 6.83 9.99
CA SER A 82 9.35 6.11 9.93
C SER A 82 9.48 4.73 10.57
N LYS A 83 8.38 4.24 11.13
CA LYS A 83 8.33 2.95 11.82
C LYS A 83 7.21 2.09 11.27
N MET A 84 7.30 0.78 11.50
CA MET A 84 6.25 -0.16 11.18
C MET A 84 5.90 -0.99 12.41
N LEU A 85 4.61 -1.10 12.66
CA LEU A 85 4.02 -2.07 13.56
C LEU A 85 3.33 -3.11 12.68
N TRP A 86 3.72 -4.37 12.85
CA TRP A 86 3.25 -5.46 12.02
C TRP A 86 2.90 -6.67 12.87
N THR A 87 1.65 -7.14 12.77
CA THR A 87 1.23 -8.42 13.36
C THR A 87 1.23 -9.54 12.33
N PHE A 88 1.60 -10.75 12.73
CA PHE A 88 1.35 -12.01 12.01
C PHE A 88 0.37 -12.86 12.81
N ARG A 89 -0.64 -13.46 12.15
CA ARG A 89 -1.63 -14.39 12.76
C ARG A 89 -2.19 -13.94 14.13
N GLY A 90 -2.48 -12.65 14.29
CA GLY A 90 -2.92 -12.12 15.57
C GLY A 90 -3.21 -10.63 15.51
N ARG A 91 -3.75 -10.05 16.59
CA ARG A 91 -4.13 -8.64 16.68
C ARG A 91 -3.15 -7.89 17.59
N PHE A 92 -3.03 -6.59 17.41
CA PHE A 92 -2.37 -5.74 18.40
C PHE A 92 -3.14 -5.83 19.73
N ARG A 93 -2.44 -6.13 20.81
CA ARG A 93 -2.97 -6.14 22.18
C ARG A 93 -2.41 -4.93 22.93
N LEU A 94 -3.21 -4.34 23.82
CA LEU A 94 -2.93 -3.05 24.48
C LEU A 94 -2.57 -3.23 25.97
N ASP A 95 -2.09 -4.41 26.33
CA ASP A 95 -1.86 -4.86 27.71
C ASP A 95 -0.92 -3.93 28.51
#